data_AF-S2FDW5-F1
#
_entry.id   AF-S2FDW5-F1
#
_cell.length_a   1.000
_cell.length_b   1.000
_cell.length_c   1.000
_cell.angle_alpha   90.00
_cell.angle_beta   90.00
_cell.angle_gamma   90.00
#
_symmetry.space_group_name_H-M   'P 1'
#
loop_
_entity.id
_entity.type
_entity.pdbx_description
1 polymer ?
#
loop_
_entity_poly.entity_id
_entity_poly.type
_entity_poly.pdbx_seq_one_letter_code
_entity_poly.pdbx_strand_id
1 'polypeptide(L)' 'MNTTNFDLNLLRILDVLLREQNVSRAASRLALSQPTVSNALARLREQLDDPLLVRVGRRMRSMSELQFST' A
#
# COMPACT_ATOMS: atom_id res chain seq x y z
N MET A 1 4.31 -18.71 17.56
CA MET A 1 4.85 -17.43 17.03
C MET A 1 6.14 -17.74 16.29
N ASN A 2 6.19 -17.51 14.98
CA ASN A 2 7.45 -17.37 14.23
C ASN A 2 7.23 -16.32 13.12
N THR A 3 7.92 -15.19 13.25
CA THR A 3 7.50 -13.85 12.82
C THR A 3 8.19 -13.40 11.52
N THR A 4 8.62 -14.34 10.67
CA THR A 4 9.44 -14.04 9.48
C THR A 4 8.70 -14.18 8.15
N ASN A 5 7.49 -14.76 8.15
CA ASN A 5 6.62 -14.80 6.96
C ASN A 5 5.97 -13.44 6.64
N PHE A 6 6.26 -12.44 7.48
CA PHE A 6 5.52 -11.20 7.62
C PHE A 6 6.00 -10.11 6.65
N ASP A 7 7.28 -10.11 6.23
CA ASP A 7 7.79 -8.99 5.42
C ASP A 7 7.74 -9.23 3.91
N LEU A 8 7.82 -10.48 3.42
CA LEU A 8 7.71 -10.75 1.98
C LEU A 8 6.30 -10.49 1.43
N ASN A 9 5.27 -10.76 2.22
CA ASN A 9 3.89 -10.44 1.83
C ASN A 9 3.67 -8.92 1.79
N LEU A 10 4.25 -8.16 2.72
CA LEU A 10 4.13 -6.69 2.73
C LEU A 10 4.81 -6.06 1.51
N LEU A 11 6.00 -6.53 1.12
CA LEU A 11 6.67 -6.05 -0.09
C LEU A 11 5.88 -6.36 -1.37
N ARG A 12 5.30 -7.57 -1.47
CA ARG A 12 4.43 -7.94 -2.61
C ARG A 12 3.15 -7.10 -2.65
N ILE A 13 2.55 -6.84 -1.48
CA ILE A 13 1.36 -5.99 -1.36
C ILE A 13 1.70 -4.55 -1.76
N LEU A 14 2.86 -4.04 -1.35
CA LEU A 14 3.34 -2.71 -1.70
C LEU A 14 3.52 -2.55 -3.22
N ASP A 15 4.23 -3.45 -3.90
CA ASP A 15 4.42 -3.41 -5.36
C ASP A 15 3.07 -3.37 -6.11
N VAL A 16 2.11 -4.21 -5.69
CA VAL A 16 0.79 -4.22 -6.32
C VAL A 16 0.00 -2.95 -6.01
N LEU A 17 0.06 -2.42 -4.80
CA LEU A 17 -0.60 -1.15 -4.45
C LEU A 17 -0.02 0.04 -5.21
N LEU A 18 1.29 0.06 -5.45
CA LEU A 18 1.95 1.10 -6.25
C LEU A 18 1.51 1.04 -7.72
N ARG A 19 1.33 -0.16 -8.28
CA ARG A 19 0.87 -0.34 -9.67
C ARG A 19 -0.61 -0.05 -9.87
N GLU A 20 -1.45 -0.55 -8.97
CA GLU A 20 -2.91 -0.46 -9.11
C GLU A 20 -3.49 0.84 -8.57
N GLN A 21 -2.78 1.52 -7.65
CA GLN A 21 -3.21 2.73 -6.93
C GLN A 21 -4.64 2.62 -6.35
N ASN A 22 -5.08 1.38 -6.07
CA ASN A 22 -6.43 1.04 -5.65
C ASN A 22 -6.44 -0.24 -4.82
N VAL A 23 -6.92 -0.14 -3.58
CA VAL A 23 -6.91 -1.26 -2.60
C VAL A 23 -7.80 -2.42 -3.05
N SER A 24 -8.97 -2.16 -3.64
CA SER A 24 -9.88 -3.22 -4.09
C SER A 24 -9.30 -3.98 -5.29
N ARG A 25 -8.69 -3.28 -6.25
CA ARG A 25 -7.99 -3.92 -7.39
C ARG A 25 -6.78 -4.71 -6.94
N ALA A 26 -6.00 -4.18 -6.00
CA ALA A 26 -4.87 -4.88 -5.40
C ALA A 26 -5.31 -6.17 -4.69
N ALA A 27 -6.41 -6.13 -3.93
CA ALA A 27 -6.98 -7.30 -3.28
C ALA A 27 -7.39 -8.39 -4.28
N SER A 28 -8.10 -8.01 -5.36
CA SER A 28 -8.42 -8.94 -6.44
C SER A 28 -7.18 -9.55 -7.09
N ARG A 29 -6.15 -8.74 -7.39
CA ARG A 29 -4.91 -9.19 -8.04
C ARG A 29 -4.05 -10.10 -7.16
N LEU A 30 -4.10 -9.88 -5.85
CA LEU A 30 -3.36 -10.68 -4.86
C LEU A 30 -4.13 -11.92 -4.40
N ALA A 31 -5.37 -12.12 -4.86
CA ALA A 31 -6.30 -13.11 -4.32
C ALA A 31 -6.45 -13.02 -2.79
N LEU A 32 -6.48 -11.79 -2.28
CA LEU A 32 -6.66 -11.48 -0.85
C LEU A 32 -7.98 -10.74 -0.63
N SER A 33 -8.43 -10.73 0.63
CA SER A 33 -9.55 -9.89 1.02
C SER A 33 -9.14 -8.41 1.07
N GLN A 34 -10.06 -7.50 0.76
CA GLN A 34 -9.80 -6.06 0.89
C GLN A 34 -9.38 -5.66 2.33
N PRO A 35 -10.00 -6.18 3.42
CA PRO A 35 -9.52 -5.93 4.78
C PRO A 35 -8.07 -6.34 5.02
N THR A 36 -7.63 -7.47 4.45
CA THR A 36 -6.23 -7.93 4.54
C THR A 36 -5.28 -6.92 3.91
N VAL A 37 -5.61 -6.42 2.71
CA VAL A 37 -4.78 -5.42 2.00
C VAL A 37 -4.81 -4.07 2.70
N SER A 38 -5.96 -3.62 3.23
CA SER A 38 -6.05 -2.40 4.03
C SER A 38 -5.19 -2.45 5.29
N ASN A 39 -5.21 -3.57 6.03
CA ASN A 39 -4.37 -3.73 7.22
C ASN A 39 -2.88 -3.77 6.88
N ALA A 40 -2.51 -4.41 5.76
CA ALA A 40 -1.14 -4.38 5.28
C ALA A 40 -0.69 -2.97 4.89
N LEU A 41 -1.55 -2.20 4.22
CA LEU A 41 -1.26 -0.80 3.90
C LEU A 41 -1.10 0.06 5.17
N ALA A 42 -1.92 -0.14 6.20
CA ALA A 42 -1.77 0.59 7.46
C ALA A 42 -0.39 0.31 8.10
N ARG A 43 0.01 -0.96 8.15
CA ARG A 43 1.33 -1.37 8.66
C ARG A 43 2.50 -0.83 7.83
N LEU A 44 2.38 -0.83 6.50
CA LEU A 44 3.38 -0.24 5.61
C LEU A 44 3.56 1.26 5.90
N ARG A 45 2.48 1.98 6.21
CA ARG A 45 2.53 3.41 6.56
C ARG A 45 3.16 3.65 7.94
N GLU A 46 2.89 2.77 8.91
CA GLU A 46 3.52 2.83 10.22
C GLU A 46 5.04 2.51 10.15
N GLN A 47 5.43 1.53 9.35
CA GLN A 47 6.84 1.09 9.24
C GLN A 47 7.72 2.04 8.43
N LEU A 48 7.16 2.70 7.42
CA LEU A 48 7.92 3.57 6.53
C LEU A 48 7.91 5.03 6.98
N ASP A 49 7.19 5.36 8.07
CA ASP A 49 7.03 6.72 8.63
C ASP A 49 6.72 7.79 7.54
N ASP A 50 6.11 7.32 6.44
CA ASP A 50 5.96 8.07 5.20
C ASP A 50 4.53 7.89 4.70
N PRO A 51 3.80 8.97 4.39
CA PRO A 51 2.57 8.88 3.62
C PRO A 51 2.89 8.56 2.15
N LEU A 52 3.46 7.37 1.87
CA LEU A 52 3.79 6.85 0.53
C LEU A 52 2.65 7.02 -0.49
N LEU A 53 1.41 6.96 -0.02
CA LEU A 53 0.20 7.21 -0.78
C LEU A 53 -0.67 8.23 -0.05
N VAL A 54 -0.59 9.48 -0.45
CA VAL A 54 -1.45 10.54 0.06
C VAL A 54 -2.79 10.45 -0.68
N ARG A 55 -3.89 10.40 0.07
CA ARG A 55 -5.23 10.36 -0.50
C ARG A 55 -5.59 11.77 -0.98
N VAL A 56 -5.36 12.04 -2.26
CA VAL A 56 -5.78 13.31 -2.90
C VAL A 56 -7.15 13.07 -3.55
N GLY A 57 -8.22 13.31 -2.79
CA GLY A 57 -9.60 13.08 -3.22
C GLY A 57 -9.96 11.60 -3.36
N ARG A 58 -10.42 11.16 -4.54
CA ARG A 58 -10.77 9.76 -4.85
C ARG A 58 -9.60 8.89 -5.32
N ARG A 59 -8.40 9.45 -5.48
CA ARG A 59 -7.22 8.74 -6.00
C ARG A 59 -6.10 8.68 -4.96
N MET A 60 -5.36 7.58 -4.96
CA MET A 60 -4.10 7.45 -4.23
C MET A 60 -2.99 7.99 -5.14
N ARG A 61 -2.24 8.99 -4.67
CA ARG A 61 -1.10 9.55 -5.39
C ARG A 61 0.17 9.27 -4.60
N SER A 62 1.26 8.95 -5.28
CA SER A 62 2.55 8.77 -4.62
C SER A 62 3.06 10.12 -4.08
N MET A 63 3.68 10.14 -2.90
CA MET A 63 4.19 11.39 -2.32
C MET A 63 5.32 12.03 -3.15
N SER A 64 6.10 11.21 -3.87
CA SER A 64 7.15 11.68 -4.79
C SER A 64 6.61 12.55 -5.93
N GLU A 65 5.35 12.38 -6.34
CA GLU A 65 4.72 13.21 -7.38
C GLU A 65 4.18 14.55 -6.85
N LEU A 66 4.09 14.75 -5.52
CA LEU A 66 3.53 15.97 -4.94
C LEU A 66 4.59 17.04 -4.63
N GLN A 67 5.87 16.68 -4.56
CA GLN A 67 6.97 17.62 -4.28
C GLN A 67 7.39 18.48 -5.48
N PHE A 68 6.91 18.19 -6.70
CA PHE A 68 7.32 18.90 -7.92
C PHE A 68 6.24 19.84 -8.50
N SER A 69 5.16 20.11 -7.76
CA SER A 69 4.08 21.00 -8.20
C SER A 69 3.98 22.22 -7.28
N THR A 70 4.92 23.15 -7.42
CA THR A 70 4.82 24.56 -6.99
C THR A 70 5.39 25.41 -8.12
#